data_AF-A0A0M8ZMM2-F1
#
_entry.id   AF-A0A0M8ZMM2-F1
#
_cell.length_a   1.000
_cell.length_b   1.000
_cell.length_c   1.000
_cell.angle_alpha   90.00
_cell.angle_beta   90.00
_cell.angle_gamma   90.00
#
_symmetry.space_group_name_H-M   'P 1'
#
loop_
_entity.id
_entity.type
_entity.pdbx_description
1 polymer ?
#
loop_
_entity_poly.entity_id
_entity_poly.type
_entity_poly.pdbx_seq_one_letter_code
_entity_poly.pdbx_strand_id
1 'polypeptide(L)'
;LFLYICSFLDASTLVHSLSLVCKQFYHILNDNSLWKARISQIWPDTGYPILPPAEDDELFWKLSCVALEKQTSLWKGESSMETLSLSNVQYSTIDSLLLMQDGNICISGARDRSLVCWKLSTEENNSENYACIDFAHDGWIWDLAAIDDTVYSCSWDQSVKAWTLTSTGLVHFKTYEMIVSGALLCVASCPELTLFATGSFCKTILVFDPRLNYQPIVKYRPHKRAVIRLAMSSNFILSASEDRTVSIWDQRATRTMKNVTISQESFPMSMCMQQDIVYVGDGNAKLHILDPKKDFKPVKCYTTEHKKGINGVHVTPGCLITSSMDQTVRISSPTDPPQHVTTLKSSYGEIASTDYLNNVLAVSGTEGIEIWRPKSQIQYA
;
A
#
# COMPACT_ATOMS: atom_id res chain seq x y z
N LEU A 1 -36.18 -17.85 -6.31
CA LEU A 1 -35.67 -18.39 -7.60
C LEU A 1 -34.67 -17.44 -8.26
N PHE A 2 -35.02 -16.19 -8.58
CA PHE A 2 -34.09 -15.25 -9.22
C PHE A 2 -32.76 -15.07 -8.45
N LEU A 3 -32.82 -14.79 -7.14
CA LEU A 3 -31.61 -14.66 -6.31
C LEU A 3 -30.75 -15.93 -6.26
N TYR A 4 -31.39 -17.10 -6.40
CA TYR A 4 -30.69 -18.38 -6.47
C TYR A 4 -30.01 -18.59 -7.83
N ILE A 5 -30.54 -18.02 -8.92
CA ILE A 5 -29.81 -17.98 -10.19
C ILE A 5 -28.61 -17.04 -10.06
N CYS A 6 -28.79 -15.88 -9.42
CA CYS A 6 -27.72 -14.91 -9.20
C CYS A 6 -26.55 -15.46 -8.37
N SER A 7 -26.76 -16.44 -7.49
CA SER A 7 -25.66 -17.04 -6.72
C SER A 7 -24.68 -17.87 -7.55
N PHE A 8 -25.04 -18.27 -8.78
CA PHE A 8 -24.14 -18.97 -9.70
C PHE A 8 -23.36 -18.04 -10.63
N LEU A 9 -23.68 -16.74 -10.63
CA LEU A 9 -23.02 -15.72 -11.46
C LEU A 9 -22.06 -14.92 -10.61
N ASP A 10 -20.93 -14.52 -11.18
CA ASP A 10 -19.97 -13.63 -10.51
C ASP A 10 -20.60 -12.29 -10.14
N ALA A 11 -20.21 -11.72 -9.00
CA ALA A 11 -20.68 -10.42 -8.55
C ALA A 11 -20.44 -9.33 -9.61
N SER A 12 -19.32 -9.40 -10.32
CA SER A 12 -19.00 -8.47 -11.42
C SER A 12 -20.07 -8.50 -12.52
N THR A 13 -20.45 -9.70 -12.97
CA THR A 13 -21.48 -9.89 -14.00
C THR A 13 -22.85 -9.40 -13.54
N LEU A 14 -23.17 -9.58 -12.26
CA LEU A 14 -24.41 -9.05 -11.69
C LEU A 14 -24.43 -7.52 -11.69
N VAL A 15 -23.34 -6.89 -11.24
CA VAL A 15 -23.25 -5.43 -11.13
C VAL A 15 -23.15 -4.76 -12.50
N HIS A 16 -22.31 -5.25 -13.40
CA HIS A 16 -22.01 -4.57 -14.67
C HIS A 16 -22.89 -4.99 -15.84
N SER A 17 -23.49 -6.18 -15.80
CA SER A 17 -24.33 -6.67 -16.91
C SER A 17 -25.78 -6.75 -16.49
N LEU A 18 -26.08 -7.53 -15.45
CA LEU A 18 -27.46 -7.90 -15.11
C LEU A 18 -28.28 -6.73 -14.55
N SER A 19 -27.64 -5.82 -13.82
CA SER A 19 -28.27 -4.60 -13.30
C SER A 19 -28.76 -3.65 -14.40
N LEU A 20 -28.12 -3.69 -15.58
CA LEU A 20 -28.42 -2.81 -16.72
C LEU A 20 -29.52 -3.37 -17.63
N VAL A 21 -29.90 -4.64 -17.48
CA VAL A 21 -30.88 -5.31 -18.36
C VAL A 21 -32.29 -4.75 -18.18
N CYS A 22 -32.75 -4.55 -16.94
CA CYS A 22 -34.06 -3.98 -16.67
C CYS A 22 -34.17 -3.30 -15.30
N LYS A 23 -35.13 -2.38 -15.14
CA LYS A 23 -35.39 -1.67 -13.88
C LYS A 23 -35.67 -2.60 -12.71
N GLN A 24 -36.38 -3.71 -12.95
CA GLN A 24 -36.70 -4.67 -11.90
C GLN A 24 -35.43 -5.33 -11.34
N PHE A 25 -34.49 -5.74 -12.21
CA PHE A 25 -33.22 -6.33 -11.80
C PHE A 25 -32.33 -5.31 -11.11
N TYR A 26 -32.31 -4.08 -11.61
CA TYR A 26 -31.64 -2.97 -10.93
C TYR A 26 -32.13 -2.81 -9.49
N HIS A 27 -33.44 -2.73 -9.26
CA HIS A 27 -34.00 -2.56 -7.91
C HIS A 27 -33.68 -3.74 -6.98
N ILE A 28 -33.71 -4.98 -7.48
CA ILE A 28 -33.37 -6.17 -6.69
C ILE A 28 -31.88 -6.18 -6.32
N LEU A 29 -31.00 -5.88 -7.29
CA LEU A 29 -29.55 -5.85 -7.07
C LEU A 29 -29.09 -4.59 -6.32
N ASN A 30 -29.95 -3.58 -6.18
CA ASN A 30 -29.66 -2.40 -5.37
C ASN A 30 -29.77 -2.68 -3.87
N ASP A 31 -30.37 -3.80 -3.45
CA ASP A 31 -30.52 -4.14 -2.04
C ASP A 31 -29.20 -4.60 -1.41
N ASN A 32 -28.75 -3.86 -0.39
CA ASN A 32 -27.54 -4.18 0.38
C ASN A 32 -27.65 -5.51 1.14
N SER A 33 -28.86 -5.98 1.47
CA SER A 33 -29.06 -7.24 2.19
C SER A 33 -28.53 -8.44 1.41
N LEU A 34 -28.67 -8.41 0.08
CA LEU A 34 -28.20 -9.43 -0.84
C LEU A 34 -26.67 -9.54 -0.80
N TRP A 35 -25.99 -8.42 -0.92
CA TRP A 35 -24.52 -8.36 -0.94
C TRP A 35 -23.92 -8.73 0.41
N LYS A 36 -24.56 -8.32 1.51
CA LYS A 36 -24.20 -8.76 2.87
C LYS A 36 -24.30 -10.29 3.01
N ALA A 37 -25.44 -10.87 2.61
CA ALA A 37 -25.63 -12.31 2.67
C ALA A 37 -24.61 -13.07 1.82
N ARG A 38 -24.28 -12.54 0.63
CA ARG A 38 -23.29 -13.13 -0.26
C ARG A 38 -21.88 -13.09 0.33
N ILE A 39 -21.46 -11.97 0.93
CA ILE A 39 -20.17 -11.89 1.64
C ILE A 39 -20.12 -12.88 2.81
N SER A 40 -21.20 -13.00 3.59
CA SER A 40 -21.28 -13.98 4.68
C SER A 40 -21.26 -15.44 4.19
N GLN A 41 -21.67 -15.71 2.94
CA GLN A 41 -21.52 -17.03 2.33
C GLN A 41 -20.07 -17.32 1.90
N ILE A 42 -19.34 -16.30 1.41
CA ILE A 42 -17.92 -16.45 1.04
C ILE A 42 -17.08 -16.70 2.28
N TRP A 43 -17.35 -15.97 3.37
CA TRP A 43 -16.63 -16.07 4.64
C TRP A 43 -17.59 -16.28 5.81
N PRO A 44 -17.99 -17.54 6.08
CA PRO A 44 -18.84 -17.88 7.22
C PRO A 44 -18.21 -17.43 8.54
N ASP A 45 -19.06 -17.04 9.51
CA ASP A 45 -18.66 -16.67 10.88
C ASP A 45 -17.70 -15.47 11.00
N THR A 46 -17.61 -14.62 9.97
CA THR A 46 -16.77 -13.41 10.00
C THR A 46 -17.58 -12.12 9.86
N GLY A 47 -17.08 -11.06 10.49
CA GLY A 47 -17.59 -9.70 10.29
C GLY A 47 -16.92 -9.03 9.09
N TYR A 48 -17.71 -8.46 8.19
CA TYR A 48 -17.21 -7.57 7.13
C TYR A 48 -18.05 -6.29 7.10
N PRO A 49 -17.43 -5.11 6.91
CA PRO A 49 -15.99 -4.83 7.04
C PRO A 49 -15.49 -4.92 8.50
N ILE A 50 -14.17 -4.89 8.72
CA ILE A 50 -13.59 -4.97 10.08
C ILE A 50 -14.10 -3.86 11.01
N LEU A 51 -14.25 -2.65 10.47
CA LEU A 51 -14.92 -1.53 11.11
C LEU A 51 -16.02 -1.02 10.16
N PRO A 52 -17.22 -0.68 10.67
CA PRO A 52 -18.31 -0.21 9.83
C PRO A 52 -17.93 1.10 9.12
N PRO A 53 -18.37 1.30 7.86
CA PRO A 53 -18.12 2.53 7.11
C PRO A 53 -18.82 3.73 7.78
N ALA A 54 -18.29 4.94 7.58
CA ALA A 54 -18.80 6.16 8.25
C ALA A 54 -20.08 6.64 7.61
N GLU A 55 -20.18 6.43 6.30
CA GLU A 55 -21.27 6.84 5.44
C GLU A 55 -21.99 5.60 4.94
N ASP A 56 -23.31 5.72 4.79
CA ASP A 56 -24.13 4.75 4.05
C ASP A 56 -23.87 4.95 2.55
N ASP A 57 -22.67 4.58 2.10
CA ASP A 57 -22.37 4.51 0.67
C ASP A 57 -23.16 3.33 0.06
N GLU A 58 -24.13 3.66 -0.80
CA GLU A 58 -24.99 2.69 -1.49
C GLU A 58 -24.19 1.70 -2.35
N LEU A 59 -22.98 2.07 -2.80
CA LEU A 59 -22.12 1.24 -3.63
C LEU A 59 -21.13 0.39 -2.83
N PHE A 60 -20.90 0.72 -1.57
CA PHE A 60 -19.89 0.06 -0.72
C PHE A 60 -20.05 -1.46 -0.75
N TRP A 61 -21.22 -1.98 -0.39
CA TRP A 61 -21.45 -3.43 -0.29
C TRP A 61 -21.29 -4.16 -1.63
N LYS A 62 -21.69 -3.51 -2.74
CA LYS A 62 -21.59 -4.07 -4.09
C LYS A 62 -20.14 -4.18 -4.51
N LEU A 63 -19.41 -3.06 -4.45
CA LEU A 63 -18.03 -2.98 -4.88
C LEU A 63 -17.12 -3.83 -3.99
N SER A 64 -17.37 -3.86 -2.69
CA SER A 64 -16.70 -4.75 -1.75
C SER A 64 -16.90 -6.22 -2.10
N CYS A 65 -18.13 -6.65 -2.41
CA CYS A 65 -18.40 -8.03 -2.80
C CYS A 65 -17.69 -8.41 -4.10
N VAL A 66 -17.71 -7.51 -5.11
CA VAL A 66 -16.98 -7.69 -6.37
C VAL A 66 -15.48 -7.82 -6.13
N ALA A 67 -14.90 -6.93 -5.32
CA ALA A 67 -13.49 -6.95 -4.98
C ALA A 67 -13.09 -8.22 -4.22
N LEU A 68 -13.88 -8.63 -3.22
CA LEU A 68 -13.67 -9.86 -2.44
C LEU A 68 -13.65 -11.10 -3.32
N GLU A 69 -14.66 -11.28 -4.19
CA GLU A 69 -14.70 -12.43 -5.10
C GLU A 69 -13.54 -12.44 -6.08
N LYS A 70 -13.27 -11.29 -6.70
CA LYS A 70 -12.17 -11.14 -7.66
C LYS A 70 -10.83 -11.49 -7.02
N GLN A 71 -10.49 -10.87 -5.90
CA GLN A 71 -9.19 -11.09 -5.24
C GLN A 71 -9.10 -12.49 -4.62
N THR A 72 -10.19 -13.02 -4.05
CA THR A 72 -10.19 -14.40 -3.55
C THR A 72 -9.94 -15.40 -4.69
N SER A 73 -10.53 -15.19 -5.86
CA SER A 73 -10.30 -16.03 -7.03
C SER A 73 -8.86 -15.92 -7.56
N LEU A 74 -8.34 -14.70 -7.68
CA LEU A 74 -6.96 -14.44 -8.12
C LEU A 74 -5.91 -15.07 -7.19
N TRP A 75 -6.11 -15.01 -5.87
CA TRP A 75 -5.10 -15.49 -4.93
C TRP A 75 -5.22 -16.97 -4.59
N LYS A 76 -6.40 -17.59 -4.77
CA LYS A 76 -6.57 -19.04 -4.63
C LYS A 76 -6.18 -19.81 -5.88
N GLY A 77 -6.33 -19.22 -7.07
CA GLY A 77 -6.03 -19.88 -8.32
C GLY A 77 -4.53 -19.90 -8.61
N GLU A 78 -3.86 -21.02 -8.37
CA GLU A 78 -2.42 -21.21 -8.69
C GLU A 78 -2.09 -20.90 -10.16
N SER A 79 -3.05 -21.10 -11.07
CA SER A 79 -2.87 -20.84 -12.49
C SER A 79 -3.20 -19.40 -12.92
N SER A 80 -3.78 -18.58 -12.04
CA SER A 80 -4.31 -17.26 -12.39
C SER A 80 -3.29 -16.13 -12.33
N MET A 81 -2.25 -16.27 -11.52
CA MET A 81 -1.14 -15.32 -11.41
C MET A 81 0.08 -15.81 -12.19
N GLU A 82 0.81 -14.88 -12.77
CA GLU A 82 2.18 -15.08 -13.23
C GLU A 82 3.17 -14.36 -12.31
N THR A 83 4.40 -14.87 -12.30
CA THR A 83 5.49 -14.32 -11.49
C THR A 83 6.59 -13.84 -12.44
N LEU A 84 6.98 -12.58 -12.27
CA LEU A 84 8.12 -11.98 -12.93
C LEU A 84 9.22 -11.75 -11.90
N SER A 85 10.43 -12.14 -12.25
CA SER A 85 11.61 -11.96 -11.41
C SER A 85 12.53 -10.94 -12.07
N LEU A 86 12.73 -9.80 -11.42
CA LEU A 86 13.60 -8.72 -11.86
C LEU A 86 14.86 -8.74 -10.98
N SER A 87 15.99 -9.13 -11.56
CA SER A 87 17.27 -9.25 -10.85
C SER A 87 18.42 -8.69 -11.67
N ASN A 88 19.60 -8.60 -11.04
CA ASN A 88 20.89 -8.26 -11.66
C ASN A 88 21.05 -6.80 -12.13
N VAL A 89 20.16 -5.88 -11.74
CA VAL A 89 20.34 -4.44 -12.01
C VAL A 89 20.83 -3.69 -10.78
N GLN A 90 20.30 -3.99 -9.60
CA GLN A 90 20.71 -3.38 -8.34
C GLN A 90 21.51 -4.39 -7.50
N TYR A 91 22.61 -3.95 -6.89
CA TYR A 91 23.60 -4.83 -6.24
C TYR A 91 23.48 -4.84 -4.70
N SER A 92 22.41 -4.28 -4.16
CA SER A 92 22.16 -4.23 -2.73
C SER A 92 20.67 -4.30 -2.43
N THR A 93 20.31 -4.28 -1.15
CA THR A 93 18.92 -4.32 -0.71
C THR A 93 18.10 -3.19 -1.32
N ILE A 94 16.92 -3.55 -1.79
CA ILE A 94 15.97 -2.64 -2.44
C ILE A 94 14.93 -2.25 -1.38
N ASP A 95 15.22 -1.19 -0.62
CA ASP A 95 14.38 -0.76 0.51
C ASP A 95 13.13 0.03 0.07
N SER A 96 13.03 0.41 -1.21
CA SER A 96 11.90 1.19 -1.72
C SER A 96 11.37 0.63 -3.03
N LEU A 97 10.04 0.50 -3.10
CA LEU A 97 9.29 0.06 -4.27
C LEU A 97 8.08 0.96 -4.47
N LEU A 98 7.73 1.20 -5.73
CA LEU A 98 6.56 1.97 -6.10
C LEU A 98 6.00 1.48 -7.43
N LEU A 99 4.75 1.02 -7.42
CA LEU A 99 3.97 0.68 -8.61
C LEU A 99 3.22 1.92 -9.09
N MET A 100 3.23 2.13 -10.40
CA MET A 100 2.56 3.25 -11.07
C MET A 100 1.86 2.79 -12.34
N GLN A 101 1.01 3.66 -12.89
CA GLN A 101 0.26 3.43 -14.13
C GLN A 101 -0.45 2.07 -14.14
N ASP A 102 -1.31 1.86 -13.14
CA ASP A 102 -2.12 0.64 -12.98
C ASP A 102 -1.32 -0.66 -12.84
N GLY A 103 -0.08 -0.57 -12.36
CA GLY A 103 0.82 -1.72 -12.15
C GLY A 103 1.64 -2.08 -13.38
N ASN A 104 1.68 -1.22 -14.40
CA ASN A 104 2.52 -1.43 -15.59
C ASN A 104 3.96 -0.92 -15.42
N ILE A 105 4.19 -0.05 -14.44
CA ILE A 105 5.53 0.47 -14.13
C ILE A 105 5.84 0.16 -12.67
N CYS A 106 7.05 -0.36 -12.43
CA CYS A 106 7.61 -0.55 -11.10
C CYS A 106 8.88 0.30 -10.98
N ILE A 107 9.00 1.07 -9.91
CA ILE A 107 10.18 1.87 -9.61
C ILE A 107 10.82 1.32 -8.36
N SER A 108 12.13 1.11 -8.40
CA SER A 108 12.89 0.57 -7.28
C SER A 108 14.05 1.48 -6.92
N GLY A 109 14.22 1.71 -5.62
CA GLY A 109 15.36 2.45 -5.06
C GLY A 109 16.12 1.59 -4.07
N ALA A 110 17.44 1.53 -4.22
CA ALA A 110 18.30 0.62 -3.47
C ALA A 110 19.39 1.36 -2.67
N ARG A 111 20.11 0.60 -1.82
CA ARG A 111 21.24 1.12 -1.03
C ARG A 111 22.52 1.34 -1.85
N ASP A 112 22.58 0.85 -3.09
CA ASP A 112 23.65 1.18 -4.04
C ASP A 112 23.50 2.61 -4.61
N ARG A 113 22.42 3.29 -4.21
CA ARG A 113 22.05 4.67 -4.59
C ARG A 113 21.50 4.78 -6.01
N SER A 114 21.23 3.65 -6.66
CA SER A 114 20.56 3.60 -7.95
C SER A 114 19.06 3.70 -7.79
N LEU A 115 18.42 4.27 -8.81
CA LEU A 115 16.98 4.27 -8.96
C LEU A 115 16.62 3.70 -10.33
N VAL A 116 15.79 2.67 -10.37
CA VAL A 116 15.48 1.92 -11.59
C VAL A 116 13.99 1.98 -11.87
N CYS A 117 13.64 2.31 -13.11
CA CYS A 117 12.27 2.28 -13.62
C CYS A 117 12.09 1.08 -14.54
N TRP A 118 11.28 0.12 -14.12
CA TRP A 118 10.94 -1.10 -14.84
C TRP A 118 9.61 -0.95 -15.54
N LYS A 119 9.56 -1.22 -16.85
CA LYS A 119 8.28 -1.33 -17.57
C LYS A 119 7.89 -2.79 -17.67
N LEU A 120 6.71 -3.10 -17.16
CA LEU A 120 6.15 -4.44 -17.06
C LEU A 120 5.21 -4.72 -18.25
N SER A 121 5.63 -4.41 -19.48
CA SER A 121 4.78 -4.63 -20.66
C SER A 121 4.43 -6.12 -20.88
N THR A 122 3.26 -6.38 -21.45
CA THR A 122 2.71 -7.72 -21.71
C THR A 122 3.21 -8.35 -23.02
N GLU A 123 3.94 -7.61 -23.86
CA GLU A 123 4.42 -8.15 -25.15
C GLU A 123 5.70 -8.97 -24.98
N GLU A 124 5.65 -10.22 -25.43
CA GLU A 124 6.65 -11.28 -25.27
C GLU A 124 8.00 -11.04 -25.97
N ASN A 125 8.20 -9.88 -26.60
CA ASN A 125 9.41 -9.56 -27.34
C ASN A 125 9.97 -8.20 -26.91
N ASN A 126 10.88 -8.17 -25.93
CA ASN A 126 12.22 -7.59 -26.07
C ASN A 126 12.96 -7.51 -24.73
N SER A 127 14.27 -7.73 -24.85
CA SER A 127 15.31 -7.48 -23.87
C SER A 127 15.12 -6.20 -23.06
N GLU A 128 15.03 -6.36 -21.74
CA GLU A 128 15.32 -5.35 -20.69
C GLU A 128 14.70 -3.95 -20.89
N ASN A 129 13.38 -3.84 -20.70
CA ASN A 129 12.65 -2.57 -20.64
C ASN A 129 12.83 -1.85 -19.27
N TYR A 130 14.05 -1.54 -18.86
CA TYR A 130 14.32 -0.69 -17.70
C TYR A 130 15.16 0.54 -18.03
N ALA A 131 14.97 1.60 -17.24
CA ALA A 131 15.84 2.76 -17.20
C ALA A 131 16.50 2.84 -15.82
N CYS A 132 17.81 2.63 -15.76
CA CYS A 132 18.59 2.78 -14.54
C CYS A 132 19.18 4.19 -14.46
N ILE A 133 19.09 4.80 -13.27
CA ILE A 133 19.79 6.03 -12.92
C ILE A 133 20.78 5.67 -11.82
N ASP A 134 22.02 5.43 -12.22
CA ASP A 134 23.12 5.22 -11.29
C ASP A 134 23.42 6.54 -10.54
N PHE A 135 23.74 6.43 -9.25
CA PHE A 135 24.00 7.60 -8.39
C PHE A 135 22.86 8.63 -8.41
N ALA A 136 21.62 8.14 -8.46
CA ALA A 136 20.43 8.98 -8.34
C ALA A 136 20.48 9.84 -7.07
N HIS A 137 21.08 9.32 -5.99
CA HIS A 137 21.35 10.00 -4.74
C HIS A 137 22.81 9.84 -4.27
N ASP A 138 23.24 10.67 -3.33
CA ASP A 138 24.56 10.54 -2.69
C ASP A 138 24.55 9.58 -1.49
N GLY A 139 23.38 9.04 -1.15
CA GLY A 139 23.16 8.09 -0.07
C GLY A 139 22.03 7.11 -0.39
N TRP A 140 21.80 6.16 0.53
CA TRP A 140 20.80 5.09 0.35
C TRP A 140 19.41 5.65 0.15
N ILE A 141 18.67 5.10 -0.83
CA ILE A 141 17.27 5.45 -1.06
C ILE A 141 16.42 4.57 -0.13
N TRP A 142 15.65 5.21 0.75
CA TRP A 142 14.89 4.51 1.80
C TRP A 142 13.43 4.30 1.46
N ASP A 143 12.82 5.21 0.72
CA ASP A 143 11.39 5.17 0.44
C ASP A 143 11.04 6.02 -0.79
N LEU A 144 9.93 5.67 -1.42
CA LEU A 144 9.42 6.29 -2.65
C LEU A 144 7.94 6.62 -2.48
N ALA A 145 7.50 7.75 -3.05
CA ALA A 145 6.09 8.09 -3.16
C ALA A 145 5.82 8.78 -4.50
N ALA A 146 4.58 8.70 -5.00
CA ALA A 146 4.18 9.43 -6.20
C ALA A 146 2.99 10.35 -5.97
N ILE A 147 2.95 11.41 -6.76
CA ILE A 147 1.79 12.27 -7.00
C ILE A 147 1.67 12.38 -8.52
N ASP A 148 0.59 11.85 -9.07
CA ASP A 148 0.40 11.75 -10.53
C ASP A 148 1.61 11.07 -11.19
N ASP A 149 2.21 11.70 -12.20
CA ASP A 149 3.44 11.22 -12.88
C ASP A 149 4.75 11.69 -12.21
N THR A 150 4.67 12.31 -11.02
CA THR A 150 5.86 12.76 -10.28
C THR A 150 6.21 11.80 -9.16
N VAL A 151 7.45 11.32 -9.15
CA VAL A 151 8.01 10.42 -8.15
C VAL A 151 8.93 11.18 -7.22
N TYR A 152 8.82 10.94 -5.93
CA TYR A 152 9.65 11.51 -4.88
C TYR A 152 10.45 10.40 -4.22
N SER A 153 11.78 10.53 -4.25
CA SER A 153 12.69 9.60 -3.58
C SER A 153 13.32 10.27 -2.37
N CYS A 154 13.28 9.59 -1.23
CA CYS A 154 13.92 10.06 -0.01
C CYS A 154 15.19 9.25 0.28
N SER A 155 16.22 9.95 0.75
CA SER A 155 17.55 9.35 0.90
C SER A 155 18.25 9.68 2.22
N TRP A 156 19.25 8.86 2.54
CA TRP A 156 20.24 9.11 3.60
C TRP A 156 21.02 10.41 3.40
N ASP A 157 21.11 10.93 2.16
CA ASP A 157 21.79 12.19 1.83
C ASP A 157 21.06 13.46 2.32
N GLN A 158 19.97 13.31 3.07
CA GLN A 158 19.16 14.40 3.64
C GLN A 158 18.37 15.18 2.59
N SER A 159 18.26 14.65 1.37
CA SER A 159 17.48 15.25 0.29
C SER A 159 16.28 14.38 -0.11
N VAL A 160 15.24 15.06 -0.59
CA VAL A 160 14.23 14.43 -1.43
C VAL A 160 14.44 14.90 -2.87
N LYS A 161 14.57 13.96 -3.81
CA LYS A 161 14.61 14.30 -5.23
C LYS A 161 13.26 13.99 -5.87
N ALA A 162 12.84 14.86 -6.77
CA ALA A 162 11.64 14.68 -7.57
C ALA A 162 12.01 14.35 -9.02
N TRP A 163 11.29 13.38 -9.56
CA TRP A 163 11.51 12.80 -10.87
C TRP A 163 10.19 12.82 -11.64
N THR A 164 10.23 13.22 -12.89
CA THR A 164 9.08 13.10 -13.79
C THR A 164 9.16 11.77 -14.49
N LEU A 165 8.07 11.01 -14.43
CA LEU A 165 7.89 9.79 -15.20
C LEU A 165 7.54 10.16 -16.64
N THR A 166 8.40 9.75 -17.57
CA THR A 166 8.23 9.96 -19.01
C THR A 166 8.19 8.62 -19.72
N SER A 167 7.82 8.63 -21.00
CA SER A 167 7.83 7.43 -21.84
C SER A 167 9.20 6.77 -21.93
N THR A 168 10.30 7.51 -21.70
CA THR A 168 11.68 6.99 -21.76
C THR A 168 12.25 6.59 -20.40
N GLY A 169 11.52 6.83 -19.29
CA GLY A 169 11.99 6.55 -17.93
C GLY A 169 11.83 7.77 -17.03
N LEU A 170 12.68 7.88 -16.00
CA LEU A 170 12.62 8.94 -15.00
C LEU A 170 13.60 10.07 -15.32
N VAL A 171 13.15 11.31 -15.14
CA VAL A 171 13.97 12.51 -15.36
C VAL A 171 13.96 13.35 -14.10
N HIS A 172 15.14 13.59 -13.52
CA HIS A 172 15.30 14.49 -12.37
C HIS A 172 14.99 15.93 -12.76
N PHE A 173 14.21 16.64 -11.94
CA PHE A 173 13.95 18.05 -12.17
C PHE A 173 13.97 18.92 -10.91
N LYS A 174 13.93 18.33 -9.71
CA LYS A 174 13.90 19.11 -8.45
C LYS A 174 14.59 18.37 -7.31
N THR A 175 15.30 19.12 -6.46
CA THR A 175 15.88 18.62 -5.21
C THR A 175 15.39 19.48 -4.05
N TYR A 176 14.89 18.83 -3.01
CA TYR A 176 14.50 19.44 -1.74
C TYR A 176 15.56 19.09 -0.70
N GLU A 177 16.51 19.99 -0.49
CA GLU A 177 17.51 19.84 0.56
C GLU A 177 16.90 20.15 1.91
N MET A 178 16.91 19.18 2.82
CA MET A 178 16.33 19.36 4.14
C MET A 178 17.37 19.94 5.09
N ILE A 179 17.01 21.03 5.77
CA ILE A 179 17.78 21.60 6.89
C ILE A 179 17.53 20.73 8.14
N VAL A 180 17.90 19.46 8.06
CA VAL A 180 17.74 18.46 9.11
C VAL A 180 19.04 17.66 9.19
N SER A 181 19.56 17.50 10.41
CA SER A 181 20.87 16.89 10.68
C SER A 181 20.85 15.35 10.64
N GLY A 182 20.17 14.73 9.68
CA GLY A 182 20.10 13.27 9.58
C GLY A 182 19.23 12.72 8.45
N ALA A 183 19.40 11.43 8.20
CA ALA A 183 18.81 10.69 7.10
C ALA A 183 17.28 10.75 7.05
N LEU A 184 16.73 10.71 5.84
CA LEU A 184 15.31 10.49 5.58
C LEU A 184 15.04 9.00 5.48
N LEU A 185 13.99 8.56 6.16
CA LEU A 185 13.65 7.14 6.28
C LEU A 185 12.34 6.77 5.61
N CYS A 186 11.47 7.76 5.38
CA CYS A 186 10.17 7.54 4.76
C CYS A 186 9.62 8.79 4.09
N VAL A 187 8.80 8.58 3.08
CA VAL A 187 8.03 9.62 2.38
C VAL A 187 6.61 9.11 2.15
N ALA A 188 5.62 10.00 2.31
CA ALA A 188 4.23 9.70 1.99
C ALA A 188 3.64 10.84 1.17
N SER A 189 2.80 10.52 0.20
CA SER A 189 2.10 11.49 -0.63
C SER A 189 0.61 11.53 -0.32
N CYS A 190 -0.02 12.65 -0.66
CA CYS A 190 -1.46 12.82 -0.71
C CYS A 190 -1.78 13.48 -2.06
N PRO A 191 -2.17 12.69 -3.06
CA PRO A 191 -2.50 13.20 -4.38
C PRO A 191 -3.64 14.24 -4.36
N GLU A 192 -4.66 14.03 -3.52
CA GLU A 192 -5.83 14.92 -3.39
C GLU A 192 -5.47 16.37 -3.05
N LEU A 193 -4.48 16.58 -2.18
CA LEU A 193 -4.00 17.91 -1.80
C LEU A 193 -2.75 18.34 -2.59
N THR A 194 -2.21 17.43 -3.40
CA THR A 194 -0.90 17.56 -4.05
C THR A 194 0.19 17.86 -3.01
N LEU A 195 0.22 17.13 -1.88
CA LEU A 195 1.22 17.31 -0.82
C LEU A 195 2.06 16.05 -0.64
N PHE A 196 3.29 16.21 -0.17
CA PHE A 196 4.09 15.09 0.33
C PHE A 196 4.71 15.43 1.70
N ALA A 197 4.89 14.41 2.52
CA ALA A 197 5.51 14.51 3.85
C ALA A 197 6.69 13.56 3.94
N THR A 198 7.72 13.97 4.69
CA THR A 198 8.97 13.21 4.85
C THR A 198 9.29 13.02 6.33
N GLY A 199 9.76 11.83 6.69
CA GLY A 199 10.13 11.46 8.04
C GLY A 199 11.63 11.25 8.14
N SER A 200 12.25 11.82 9.18
CA SER A 200 13.69 11.74 9.39
C SER A 200 14.07 10.90 10.60
N PHE A 201 15.30 10.38 10.58
CA PHE A 201 15.96 9.79 11.74
C PHE A 201 16.06 10.79 12.92
N CYS A 202 16.17 12.09 12.61
CA CYS A 202 16.17 13.18 13.59
C CYS A 202 14.76 13.57 14.08
N LYS A 203 13.80 12.63 14.05
CA LYS A 203 12.47 12.76 14.70
C LYS A 203 11.59 13.85 14.10
N THR A 204 12.07 14.47 13.01
CA THR A 204 11.45 15.63 12.37
C THR A 204 10.63 15.15 11.21
N ILE A 205 9.43 15.70 11.09
CA ILE A 205 8.55 15.52 9.95
C ILE A 205 8.45 16.87 9.25
N LEU A 206 8.69 16.85 7.94
CA LEU A 206 8.49 18.02 7.08
C LEU A 206 7.36 17.72 6.10
N VAL A 207 6.53 18.73 5.83
CA VAL A 207 5.48 18.67 4.82
C VAL A 207 5.79 19.70 3.75
N PHE A 208 5.62 19.30 2.50
CA PHE A 208 5.93 20.10 1.34
C PHE A 208 4.74 20.20 0.41
N ASP A 209 4.57 21.38 -0.17
CA ASP A 209 3.74 21.59 -1.34
C ASP A 209 4.69 21.74 -2.55
N PRO A 210 4.68 20.80 -3.51
CA PRO A 210 5.56 20.84 -4.67
C PRO A 210 5.29 22.04 -5.58
N ARG A 211 4.12 22.67 -5.49
CA ARG A 211 3.75 23.89 -6.23
C ARG A 211 4.38 25.15 -5.65
N LEU A 212 4.83 25.10 -4.39
CA LEU A 212 5.51 26.20 -3.72
C LEU A 212 7.04 26.09 -3.87
N ASN A 213 7.74 27.00 -3.17
CA ASN A 213 9.19 27.04 -3.09
C ASN A 213 9.78 25.76 -2.45
N TYR A 214 11.10 25.61 -2.47
CA TYR A 214 11.85 24.46 -1.93
C TYR A 214 11.78 24.27 -0.40
N GLN A 215 10.97 25.07 0.30
CA GLN A 215 10.91 25.08 1.76
C GLN A 215 9.68 24.30 2.26
N PRO A 216 9.79 23.64 3.42
CA PRO A 216 8.66 22.96 4.02
C PRO A 216 7.59 23.96 4.46
N ILE A 217 6.33 23.64 4.19
CA ILE A 217 5.18 24.43 4.68
C ILE A 217 4.91 24.15 6.16
N VAL A 218 5.26 22.96 6.64
CA VAL A 218 5.08 22.55 8.04
C VAL A 218 6.33 21.78 8.48
N LYS A 219 6.81 22.07 9.69
CA LYS A 219 7.91 21.37 10.35
C LYS A 219 7.53 21.10 11.79
N TYR A 220 7.53 19.82 12.19
CA TYR A 220 7.22 19.44 13.56
C TYR A 220 7.99 18.18 14.01
N ARG A 221 8.03 17.95 15.34
CA ARG A 221 8.76 16.86 15.99
C ARG A 221 7.87 16.15 17.00
N PRO A 222 7.01 15.21 16.55
CA PRO A 222 6.05 14.58 17.46
C PRO A 222 6.65 13.43 18.28
N HIS A 223 7.80 12.89 17.86
CA HIS A 223 8.37 11.65 18.38
C HIS A 223 9.63 11.84 19.22
N LYS A 224 9.90 10.84 20.07
CA LYS A 224 11.13 10.77 20.88
C LYS A 224 12.26 10.01 20.17
N ARG A 225 11.96 9.25 19.12
CA ARG A 225 12.91 8.48 18.29
C ARG A 225 12.65 8.69 16.80
N ALA A 226 13.39 7.98 15.95
CA ALA A 226 13.32 8.09 14.50
C ALA A 226 11.91 7.85 13.98
N VAL A 227 11.52 8.59 12.93
CA VAL A 227 10.26 8.38 12.21
C VAL A 227 10.53 7.39 11.10
N ILE A 228 9.94 6.21 11.18
CA ILE A 228 10.28 5.09 10.31
C ILE A 228 9.30 4.89 9.14
N ARG A 229 8.04 5.29 9.31
CA ARG A 229 6.99 5.22 8.29
C ARG A 229 6.00 6.36 8.45
N LEU A 230 5.44 6.79 7.32
CA LEU A 230 4.39 7.79 7.23
C LEU A 230 3.21 7.22 6.44
N ALA A 231 2.00 7.67 6.79
CA ALA A 231 0.82 7.51 5.96
C ALA A 231 0.09 8.85 5.93
N MET A 232 -0.43 9.24 4.77
CA MET A 232 -1.05 10.55 4.60
C MET A 232 -2.38 10.46 3.88
N SER A 233 -3.37 11.20 4.38
CA SER A 233 -4.69 11.43 3.78
C SER A 233 -4.95 12.93 3.73
N SER A 234 -6.00 13.38 3.06
CA SER A 234 -6.35 14.81 3.01
C SER A 234 -6.65 15.44 4.38
N ASN A 235 -6.97 14.63 5.40
CA ASN A 235 -7.27 15.15 6.75
C ASN A 235 -6.11 14.94 7.73
N PHE A 236 -5.36 13.84 7.60
CA PHE A 236 -4.40 13.43 8.62
C PHE A 236 -3.04 13.02 8.04
N ILE A 237 -1.99 13.30 8.80
CA ILE A 237 -0.66 12.71 8.63
C ILE A 237 -0.42 11.80 9.84
N LEU A 238 -0.16 10.53 9.57
CA LEU A 238 0.17 9.53 10.57
C LEU A 238 1.66 9.22 10.48
N SER A 239 2.32 9.19 11.62
CA SER A 239 3.75 8.89 11.69
C SER A 239 4.04 7.80 12.72
N ALA A 240 4.71 6.75 12.29
CA ALA A 240 5.17 5.65 13.13
C ALA A 240 6.63 5.86 13.52
N SER A 241 6.96 5.53 14.77
CA SER A 241 8.30 5.69 15.31
C SER A 241 8.76 4.49 16.13
N GLU A 242 10.08 4.33 16.21
CA GLU A 242 10.75 3.41 17.15
C GLU A 242 10.45 3.71 18.62
N ASP A 243 9.84 4.87 18.94
CA ASP A 243 9.36 5.16 20.29
C ASP A 243 8.09 4.38 20.68
N ARG A 244 7.62 3.49 19.79
CA ARG A 244 6.45 2.61 19.93
C ARG A 244 5.12 3.32 19.80
N THR A 245 5.13 4.56 19.29
CA THR A 245 3.92 5.36 19.11
C THR A 245 3.65 5.66 17.64
N VAL A 246 2.37 5.87 17.34
CA VAL A 246 1.89 6.51 16.13
C VAL A 246 1.38 7.89 16.51
N SER A 247 1.96 8.94 15.93
CA SER A 247 1.50 10.31 16.08
C SER A 247 0.49 10.63 15.00
N ILE A 248 -0.59 11.30 15.40
CA ILE A 248 -1.64 11.80 14.50
C ILE A 248 -1.54 13.31 14.42
N TRP A 249 -1.32 13.83 13.22
CA TRP A 249 -1.31 15.24 12.90
C TRP A 249 -2.53 15.59 12.06
N ASP A 250 -3.27 16.61 12.48
CA ASP A 250 -4.40 17.17 11.72
C ASP A 250 -3.86 18.19 10.71
N GLN A 251 -4.09 17.94 9.42
CA GLN A 251 -3.64 18.81 8.34
C GLN A 251 -4.36 20.16 8.35
N ARG A 252 -5.66 20.18 8.67
CA ARG A 252 -6.48 21.40 8.66
C ARG A 252 -6.17 22.27 9.86
N ALA A 253 -6.04 21.66 11.04
CA ALA A 253 -5.73 22.38 12.27
C ALA A 253 -4.23 22.69 12.41
N THR A 254 -3.36 22.08 11.59
CA THR A 254 -1.89 22.21 11.62
C THR A 254 -1.30 21.97 13.01
N ARG A 255 -1.78 20.91 13.69
CA ARG A 255 -1.30 20.54 15.03
C ARG A 255 -1.27 19.03 15.24
N THR A 256 -0.37 18.60 16.12
CA THR A 256 -0.38 17.23 16.65
C THR A 256 -1.63 17.05 17.50
N MET A 257 -2.50 16.13 17.12
CA MET A 257 -3.67 15.78 17.91
C MET A 257 -3.27 14.89 19.08
N LYS A 258 -2.57 13.79 18.79
CA LYS A 258 -2.31 12.74 19.78
C LYS A 258 -1.17 11.82 19.36
N ASN A 259 -0.52 11.21 20.36
CA ASN A 259 0.37 10.07 20.19
C ASN A 259 -0.28 8.83 20.80
N VAL A 260 -0.43 7.78 20.01
CA VAL A 260 -1.07 6.51 20.41
C VAL A 260 0.01 5.44 20.52
N THR A 261 0.13 4.82 21.70
CA THR A 261 1.04 3.68 21.89
C THR A 261 0.40 2.43 21.32
N ILE A 262 1.10 1.78 20.38
CA ILE A 262 0.60 0.58 19.68
C ILE A 262 0.90 -0.68 20.48
N SER A 263 2.15 -0.80 20.95
CA SER A 263 2.63 -1.96 21.71
C SER A 263 3.62 -1.50 22.79
N GLN A 264 3.69 -2.24 23.89
CA GLN A 264 4.71 -2.02 24.92
C GLN A 264 6.01 -2.76 24.59
N GLU A 265 5.92 -3.84 23.81
CA GLU A 265 7.00 -4.80 23.58
C GLU A 265 7.71 -4.62 22.24
N SER A 266 7.04 -3.96 21.28
CA SER A 266 7.58 -3.74 19.92
C SER A 266 7.22 -2.34 19.44
N PHE A 267 7.85 -1.92 18.34
CA PHE A 267 7.52 -0.67 17.64
C PHE A 267 6.76 -0.99 16.34
N PRO A 268 5.86 -0.08 15.89
CA PRO A 268 5.24 -0.19 14.57
C PRO A 268 6.34 -0.20 13.51
N MET A 269 6.21 -0.95 12.42
CA MET A 269 7.19 -1.04 11.33
C MET A 269 6.60 -0.68 9.97
N SER A 270 5.29 -0.83 9.82
CA SER A 270 4.53 -0.56 8.59
C SER A 270 3.20 0.07 8.92
N MET A 271 2.69 0.89 8.00
CA MET A 271 1.37 1.52 8.14
C MET A 271 0.68 1.62 6.79
N CYS A 272 -0.62 1.39 6.79
CA CYS A 272 -1.50 1.65 5.66
C CYS A 272 -2.77 2.31 6.17
N MET A 273 -3.21 3.37 5.49
CA MET A 273 -4.44 4.08 5.82
C MET A 273 -5.40 3.96 4.65
N GLN A 274 -6.60 3.43 4.92
CA GLN A 274 -7.69 3.38 3.96
C GLN A 274 -8.88 4.08 4.60
N GLN A 275 -9.13 5.34 4.21
CA GLN A 275 -10.19 6.28 4.63
C GLN A 275 -10.64 6.21 6.12
N ASP A 276 -11.29 5.12 6.52
CA ASP A 276 -11.86 4.88 7.84
C ASP A 276 -11.10 3.89 8.73
N ILE A 277 -9.99 3.31 8.27
CA ILE A 277 -9.24 2.31 9.03
C ILE A 277 -7.74 2.52 8.83
N VAL A 278 -6.99 2.44 9.93
CA VAL A 278 -5.53 2.44 9.91
C VAL A 278 -5.02 1.08 10.36
N TYR A 279 -4.19 0.48 9.53
CA TYR A 279 -3.53 -0.78 9.81
C TYR A 279 -2.07 -0.51 10.14
N VAL A 280 -1.58 -1.12 11.21
CA VAL A 280 -0.22 -0.95 11.68
C VAL A 280 0.39 -2.32 11.94
N GLY A 281 1.40 -2.70 11.17
CA GLY A 281 2.19 -3.89 11.40
C GLY A 281 3.32 -3.58 12.37
N ASP A 282 3.58 -4.48 13.32
CA ASP A 282 4.61 -4.30 14.35
C ASP A 282 5.79 -5.28 14.22
N GLY A 283 6.84 -5.04 15.01
CA GLY A 283 8.04 -5.89 15.01
C GLY A 283 7.85 -7.32 15.54
N ASN A 284 6.72 -7.61 16.20
CA ASN A 284 6.41 -8.91 16.81
C ASN A 284 5.32 -9.66 16.03
N ALA A 285 5.22 -9.42 14.72
CA ALA A 285 4.26 -10.09 13.84
C ALA A 285 2.79 -9.83 14.19
N LYS A 286 2.46 -8.72 14.87
CA LYS A 286 1.08 -8.32 15.19
C LYS A 286 0.61 -7.22 14.26
N LEU A 287 -0.65 -7.34 13.83
CA LEU A 287 -1.37 -6.35 13.06
C LEU A 287 -2.37 -5.63 13.98
N HIS A 288 -2.17 -4.35 14.15
CA HIS A 288 -3.00 -3.47 14.97
C HIS A 288 -3.92 -2.63 14.09
N ILE A 289 -5.17 -2.47 14.53
CA ILE A 289 -6.18 -1.67 13.82
C ILE A 289 -6.59 -0.50 14.69
N LEU A 290 -6.44 0.70 14.15
CA LEU A 290 -6.88 1.94 14.78
C LEU A 290 -8.11 2.45 14.04
N ASP A 291 -9.05 2.97 14.81
CA ASP A 291 -10.28 3.56 14.32
C ASP A 291 -10.17 5.10 14.38
N PRO A 292 -10.00 5.79 13.24
CA PRO A 292 -9.99 7.25 13.15
C PRO A 292 -11.21 7.90 13.81
N LYS A 293 -12.38 7.26 13.79
CA LYS A 293 -13.64 7.79 14.35
C LYS A 293 -13.66 7.76 15.88
N LYS A 294 -12.87 6.87 16.48
CA LYS A 294 -12.71 6.73 17.93
C LYS A 294 -11.38 7.33 18.40
N ASP A 295 -11.01 8.48 17.85
CA ASP A 295 -9.76 9.19 18.16
C ASP A 295 -8.50 8.32 17.96
N PHE A 296 -8.49 7.51 16.91
CA PHE A 296 -7.39 6.61 16.56
C PHE A 296 -7.02 5.64 17.70
N LYS A 297 -7.99 5.25 18.54
CA LYS A 297 -7.76 4.22 19.56
C LYS A 297 -7.52 2.86 18.88
N PRO A 298 -6.58 2.04 19.38
CA PRO A 298 -6.43 0.67 18.92
C PRO A 298 -7.69 -0.11 19.31
N VAL A 299 -8.40 -0.64 18.31
CA VAL A 299 -9.66 -1.37 18.51
C VAL A 299 -9.46 -2.88 18.44
N LYS A 300 -8.58 -3.34 17.54
CA LYS A 300 -8.30 -4.77 17.34
C LYS A 300 -6.81 -4.99 17.17
N CYS A 301 -6.35 -6.18 17.57
CA CYS A 301 -4.99 -6.66 17.41
C CYS A 301 -5.06 -8.13 17.02
N TYR A 302 -4.46 -8.47 15.89
CA TYR A 302 -4.37 -9.85 15.42
C TYR A 302 -2.91 -10.30 15.43
N THR A 303 -2.67 -11.50 15.94
CA THR A 303 -1.38 -12.16 15.80
C THR A 303 -1.35 -12.85 14.44
N THR A 304 -0.46 -12.42 13.56
CA THR A 304 -0.23 -13.14 12.30
C THR A 304 0.66 -14.34 12.56
N GLU A 305 0.62 -15.36 11.70
CA GLU A 305 1.56 -16.48 11.80
C GLU A 305 2.90 -16.21 11.08
N HIS A 306 3.23 -14.93 10.85
CA HIS A 306 4.60 -14.53 10.49
C HIS A 306 5.57 -14.84 11.64
N LYS A 307 6.82 -15.16 11.31
CA LYS A 307 7.89 -15.47 12.27
C LYS A 307 8.72 -14.24 12.66
N LYS A 308 8.66 -13.18 11.86
CA LYS A 308 9.35 -11.90 12.09
C LYS A 308 8.40 -10.72 11.92
N GLY A 309 8.85 -9.51 12.25
CA GLY A 309 8.07 -8.27 12.16
C GLY A 309 7.47 -8.01 10.77
N ILE A 310 6.34 -7.29 10.75
CA ILE A 310 5.59 -6.94 9.55
C ILE A 310 6.14 -5.63 8.97
N ASN A 311 6.83 -5.72 7.84
CA ASN A 311 7.50 -4.57 7.21
C ASN A 311 6.65 -3.87 6.14
N GLY A 312 5.55 -4.49 5.70
CA GLY A 312 4.63 -3.93 4.71
C GLY A 312 3.21 -4.41 4.99
N VAL A 313 2.26 -3.50 4.83
CA VAL A 313 0.83 -3.76 4.96
C VAL A 313 0.14 -3.02 3.82
N HIS A 314 -0.69 -3.73 3.07
CA HIS A 314 -1.52 -3.15 2.02
C HIS A 314 -2.93 -3.67 2.17
N VAL A 315 -3.91 -2.77 2.04
CA VAL A 315 -5.31 -3.11 2.22
C VAL A 315 -6.11 -2.61 1.04
N THR A 316 -6.99 -3.48 0.56
CA THR A 316 -8.02 -3.16 -0.41
C THR A 316 -9.36 -3.72 0.08
N PRO A 317 -10.48 -3.33 -0.54
CA PRO A 317 -11.79 -3.84 -0.14
C PRO A 317 -11.92 -5.37 -0.17
N GLY A 318 -11.09 -6.10 -0.94
CA GLY A 318 -11.16 -7.55 -1.05
C GLY A 318 -9.97 -8.34 -0.48
N CYS A 319 -8.82 -7.71 -0.17
CA CYS A 319 -7.67 -8.40 0.39
C CYS A 319 -6.88 -7.51 1.36
N LEU A 320 -6.29 -8.17 2.35
CA LEU A 320 -5.30 -7.67 3.29
C LEU A 320 -3.99 -8.41 2.98
N ILE A 321 -2.95 -7.66 2.64
CA ILE A 321 -1.63 -8.19 2.31
C ILE A 321 -0.68 -7.76 3.41
N THR A 322 0.01 -8.71 4.03
CA THR A 322 1.05 -8.45 5.01
C THR A 322 2.35 -9.10 4.57
N SER A 323 3.44 -8.35 4.59
CA SER A 323 4.78 -8.85 4.29
C SER A 323 5.66 -8.83 5.53
N SER A 324 6.61 -9.76 5.60
CA SER A 324 7.50 -9.91 6.75
C SER A 324 8.94 -10.19 6.32
N MET A 325 9.86 -9.85 7.21
CA MET A 325 11.28 -10.21 7.10
C MET A 325 11.52 -11.74 7.13
N ASP A 326 10.48 -12.54 7.41
CA ASP A 326 10.52 -14.01 7.33
C ASP A 326 10.41 -14.57 5.91
N GLN A 327 10.51 -13.72 4.89
CA GLN A 327 10.45 -14.03 3.46
C GLN A 327 9.04 -14.37 2.96
N THR A 328 8.01 -14.19 3.78
CA THR A 328 6.62 -14.51 3.39
C THR A 328 5.78 -13.26 3.20
N VAL A 329 4.93 -13.32 2.18
CA VAL A 329 3.80 -12.42 2.01
C VAL A 329 2.52 -13.21 2.20
N ARG A 330 1.71 -12.80 3.17
CA ARG A 330 0.44 -13.42 3.48
C ARG A 330 -0.68 -12.59 2.92
N ILE A 331 -1.61 -13.26 2.29
CA ILE A 331 -2.79 -12.66 1.71
C ILE A 331 -3.98 -13.23 2.45
N SER A 332 -4.76 -12.33 3.03
CA SER A 332 -5.90 -12.64 3.88
C SER A 332 -7.13 -11.87 3.42
N SER A 333 -8.31 -12.31 3.81
CA SER A 333 -9.53 -11.52 3.66
C SER A 333 -9.51 -10.33 4.63
N PRO A 334 -10.04 -9.17 4.23
CA PRO A 334 -10.21 -8.00 5.10
C PRO A 334 -11.46 -8.15 5.98
N THR A 335 -11.61 -9.30 6.63
CA THR A 335 -12.70 -9.65 7.56
C THR A 335 -12.23 -9.62 9.01
N ASP A 336 -13.16 -9.70 9.95
CA ASP A 336 -12.90 -9.88 11.37
C ASP A 336 -13.39 -11.26 11.86
N PRO A 337 -12.48 -12.17 12.24
CA PRO A 337 -11.03 -12.08 12.09
C PRO A 337 -10.59 -12.20 10.61
N PRO A 338 -9.38 -11.74 10.26
CA PRO A 338 -8.82 -11.94 8.92
C PRO A 338 -8.64 -13.43 8.62
N GLN A 339 -9.19 -13.91 7.51
CA GLN A 339 -9.07 -15.31 7.10
C GLN A 339 -7.92 -15.45 6.10
N HIS A 340 -7.05 -16.43 6.32
CA HIS A 340 -5.94 -16.70 5.43
C HIS A 340 -6.44 -17.21 4.07
N VAL A 341 -5.88 -16.66 2.98
CA VAL A 341 -6.18 -17.09 1.60
C VAL A 341 -4.99 -17.85 1.03
N THR A 342 -3.81 -17.23 1.03
CA THR A 342 -2.57 -17.84 0.52
C THR A 342 -1.33 -17.21 1.16
N THR A 343 -0.22 -17.95 1.11
CA THR A 343 1.10 -17.45 1.53
C THR A 343 2.05 -17.58 0.35
N LEU A 344 2.55 -16.43 -0.12
CA LEU A 344 3.61 -16.35 -1.11
C LEU A 344 4.95 -16.34 -0.37
N LYS A 345 5.95 -16.99 -0.95
CA LYS A 345 7.31 -16.99 -0.42
C LYS A 345 8.25 -16.36 -1.44
N SER A 346 9.00 -15.36 -1.00
CA SER A 346 9.97 -14.69 -1.86
C SER A 346 11.25 -15.50 -2.01
N SER A 347 11.84 -15.49 -3.21
CA SER A 347 13.14 -16.13 -3.48
C SER A 347 14.35 -15.24 -3.15
N TYR A 348 14.18 -13.91 -3.05
CA TYR A 348 15.26 -12.93 -2.85
C TYR A 348 15.54 -12.59 -1.39
N GLY A 349 15.39 -13.57 -0.49
CA GLY A 349 15.73 -13.42 0.92
C GLY A 349 14.71 -12.62 1.73
N GLU A 350 15.19 -11.83 2.69
CA GLU A 350 14.31 -11.03 3.56
C GLU A 350 13.64 -9.94 2.74
N ILE A 351 12.32 -9.81 2.90
CA ILE A 351 11.57 -8.75 2.24
C ILE A 351 12.03 -7.42 2.83
N ALA A 352 12.30 -6.44 1.97
CA ALA A 352 12.68 -5.09 2.37
C ALA A 352 11.49 -4.12 2.23
N SER A 353 10.78 -4.20 1.10
CA SER A 353 9.59 -3.39 0.82
C SER A 353 8.57 -4.16 -0.01
N THR A 354 7.33 -3.69 0.03
CA THR A 354 6.24 -4.21 -0.79
C THR A 354 5.38 -3.06 -1.26
N ASP A 355 4.85 -3.19 -2.47
CA ASP A 355 3.82 -2.31 -2.98
C ASP A 355 2.74 -3.10 -3.72
N TYR A 356 1.51 -2.59 -3.68
CA TYR A 356 0.36 -3.25 -4.29
C TYR A 356 -0.53 -2.24 -5.01
N LEU A 357 -0.66 -2.41 -6.32
CA LEU A 357 -1.49 -1.55 -7.15
C LEU A 357 -2.22 -2.39 -8.21
N ASN A 358 -3.54 -2.19 -8.32
CA ASN A 358 -4.37 -2.79 -9.36
C ASN A 358 -4.16 -4.30 -9.60
N ASN A 359 -4.16 -5.09 -8.53
CA ASN A 359 -3.92 -6.55 -8.57
C ASN A 359 -2.49 -6.99 -8.86
N VAL A 360 -1.57 -6.06 -9.05
CA VAL A 360 -0.13 -6.31 -9.15
C VAL A 360 0.48 -6.13 -7.77
N LEU A 361 1.18 -7.15 -7.30
CA LEU A 361 1.96 -7.14 -6.08
C LEU A 361 3.44 -7.14 -6.45
N ALA A 362 4.19 -6.16 -5.98
CA ALA A 362 5.63 -6.12 -6.07
C ALA A 362 6.25 -6.31 -4.68
N VAL A 363 7.26 -7.15 -4.60
CA VAL A 363 8.00 -7.45 -3.36
C VAL A 363 9.48 -7.33 -3.66
N SER A 364 10.19 -6.55 -2.86
CA SER A 364 11.64 -6.42 -2.97
C SER A 364 12.34 -7.21 -1.88
N GLY A 365 13.46 -7.81 -2.26
CA GLY A 365 14.37 -8.48 -1.35
C GLY A 365 15.77 -7.87 -1.36
N THR A 366 16.74 -8.68 -0.97
CA THR A 366 18.14 -8.28 -0.89
C THR A 366 18.82 -8.21 -2.26
N GLU A 367 18.37 -9.03 -3.21
CA GLU A 367 19.05 -9.26 -4.50
C GLU A 367 18.15 -9.07 -5.73
N GLY A 368 16.86 -8.73 -5.54
CA GLY A 368 15.92 -8.60 -6.63
C GLY A 368 14.50 -8.24 -6.20
N ILE A 369 13.63 -8.17 -7.20
CA ILE A 369 12.21 -7.86 -7.08
C ILE A 369 11.42 -9.00 -7.69
N GLU A 370 10.40 -9.46 -6.98
CA GLU A 370 9.40 -10.36 -7.52
C GLU A 370 8.08 -9.62 -7.69
N ILE A 371 7.44 -9.88 -8.82
CA ILE A 371 6.16 -9.27 -9.16
C ILE A 371 5.17 -10.39 -9.45
N TRP A 372 4.06 -10.39 -8.74
CA TRP A 372 2.90 -11.22 -9.02
C TRP A 372 1.84 -10.36 -9.68
N ARG A 373 1.43 -10.75 -10.89
CA ARG A 373 0.33 -10.08 -11.60
C ARG A 373 -0.63 -11.11 -12.18
N PRO A 374 -1.90 -10.76 -12.42
CA PRO A 374 -2.82 -11.64 -13.10
C PRO A 374 -2.28 -11.97 -14.49
N LYS A 375 -2.33 -13.24 -14.88
CA LYS A 375 -2.13 -13.60 -16.28
C LYS A 375 -3.15 -12.83 -17.09
N SER A 376 -2.70 -12.17 -18.15
CA SER A 376 -3.61 -11.66 -19.17
C SER A 376 -4.43 -12.84 -19.65
N GLN A 377 -5.67 -12.94 -19.18
CA GLN A 377 -6.67 -13.74 -19.87
C GLN A 377 -6.71 -13.14 -21.25
N ILE A 378 -6.31 -13.92 -22.26
CA ILE A 378 -6.68 -13.67 -23.64
C ILE A 378 -8.19 -13.42 -23.57
N GLN A 379 -8.59 -12.15 -23.69
CA GLN A 379 -9.99 -11.81 -23.86
C GLN A 379 -10.37 -12.46 -25.17
N TYR A 380 -10.96 -13.66 -25.11
CA TYR A 380 -11.67 -14.19 -26.25
C TYR A 380 -12.82 -13.22 -26.51
N ALA A 381 -12.69 -12.55 -27.66
CA ALA A 381 -13.61 -11.58 -28.23
C ALA A 381 -15.05 -12.09 -28.37
#